data_AF-A0A132BAT1-F1
#
_entry.id   AF-A0A132BAT1-F1
#
_cell.length_a   1.000
_cell.length_b   1.000
_cell.length_c   1.000
_cell.angle_alpha   90.00
_cell.angle_beta   90.00
_cell.angle_gamma   90.00
#
_symmetry.space_group_name_H-M   'P 1'
#
loop_
_entity.id
_entity.type
_entity.pdbx_description
1 polymer ?
#
loop_
_entity_poly.entity_id
_entity_poly.type
_entity_poly.pdbx_seq_one_letter_code
_entity_poly.pdbx_strand_id
1 'polypeptide(L)'
;MHASFAVPKTAESEPELFLMLEIMDEIFTEAHSWCFDGPDCMLTWPRQLALSRFHTAAAPGQKLRAFDPKKEPNTLKTNFGYWKQFLTYCYQVAYRGSHFTTADDDQRTPESSIQLTGAQEKAWEAAFQSAVEQDRPALRDAISVLLMALICHEFGGNRYSSPLLSFCAMLSVKPYTKTWKEPGNYNSCLSGGAR
;
A
#
# COMPACT_ATOMS: atom_id res chain seq x y z
N MET A 1 10.74 -2.41 16.66
CA MET A 1 9.67 -1.57 16.08
C MET A 1 10.28 -0.91 14.85
N HIS A 2 9.85 -1.30 13.65
CA HIS A 2 10.49 -0.93 12.37
C HIS A 2 10.29 0.57 12.08
N ALA A 3 11.23 1.21 11.39
CA ALA A 3 11.06 2.53 10.80
C ALA A 3 9.78 2.52 9.93
N SER A 4 8.67 2.92 10.52
CA SER A 4 7.34 2.90 9.94
C SER A 4 7.01 4.36 9.70
N PHE A 5 6.70 4.73 8.46
CA PHE A 5 6.21 6.06 8.16
C PHE A 5 5.06 6.37 9.11
N ALA A 6 5.25 7.37 9.95
CA ALA A 6 4.34 7.67 11.03
C ALA A 6 3.05 8.22 10.42
N VAL A 7 2.00 7.40 10.43
CA VAL A 7 0.67 7.84 10.01
C VAL A 7 0.25 9.02 10.90
N PRO A 8 -0.20 10.16 10.33
CA PRO A 8 -0.68 11.28 11.11
C PRO A 8 -1.75 10.83 12.10
N LYS A 9 -1.57 11.18 13.38
CA LYS A 9 -2.53 10.84 14.44
C LYS A 9 -3.67 11.84 14.52
N THR A 10 -3.43 13.06 14.07
CA THR A 10 -4.37 14.19 14.08
C THR A 10 -4.23 14.96 12.77
N ALA A 11 -5.23 15.79 12.47
CA ALA A 11 -5.21 16.69 11.31
C ALA A 11 -4.33 17.94 11.51
N GLU A 12 -3.66 18.11 12.66
CA GLU A 12 -2.98 19.36 13.01
C GLU A 12 -1.77 19.69 12.13
N SER A 13 -1.00 18.66 11.72
CA SER A 13 0.21 18.87 10.92
C SER A 13 -0.03 18.73 9.41
N GLU A 14 -0.90 17.79 9.03
CA GLU A 14 -1.15 17.41 7.64
C GLU A 14 -2.64 17.11 7.45
N PRO A 15 -3.51 18.14 7.49
CA PRO A 15 -4.96 17.96 7.47
C PRO A 15 -5.47 17.30 6.20
N GLU A 16 -4.87 17.63 5.04
CA GLU A 16 -5.25 17.05 3.75
C GLU A 16 -4.91 15.57 3.70
N LEU A 17 -3.69 15.20 4.10
CA LEU A 17 -3.28 13.79 4.16
C LEU A 17 -4.17 13.03 5.16
N PHE A 18 -4.47 13.62 6.33
CA PHE A 18 -5.33 13.00 7.32
C PHE A 18 -6.70 12.65 6.71
N LEU A 19 -7.34 13.61 6.04
CA LEU A 19 -8.64 13.40 5.39
C LEU A 19 -8.57 12.37 4.24
N MET A 20 -7.52 12.40 3.42
CA MET A 20 -7.28 11.39 2.38
C MET A 20 -7.22 9.97 2.97
N LEU A 21 -6.55 9.80 4.12
CA LEU A 21 -6.43 8.52 4.80
C LEU A 21 -7.74 8.03 5.44
N GLU A 22 -8.59 8.94 5.90
CA GLU A 22 -9.95 8.62 6.36
C GLU A 22 -10.82 8.12 5.21
N ILE A 23 -10.84 8.85 4.09
CA ILE A 23 -11.61 8.46 2.90
C ILE A 23 -11.12 7.12 2.33
N MET A 24 -9.81 6.87 2.33
CA MET A 24 -9.27 5.56 1.94
C MET A 24 -9.80 4.43 2.84
N ASP A 25 -9.87 4.65 4.16
CA ASP A 25 -10.39 3.66 5.11
C ASP A 25 -11.87 3.33 4.84
N GLU A 26 -12.67 4.36 4.51
CA GLU A 26 -14.06 4.22 4.11
C GLU A 26 -14.21 3.43 2.80
N ILE A 27 -13.38 3.73 1.78
CA ILE A 27 -13.36 3.01 0.50
C ILE A 27 -13.03 1.54 0.73
N PHE A 28 -12.00 1.24 1.52
CA PHE A 28 -11.62 -0.15 1.76
C PHE A 28 -12.63 -0.92 2.61
N THR A 29 -13.26 -0.26 3.58
CA THR A 29 -14.32 -0.87 4.38
C THR A 29 -15.52 -1.22 3.51
N GLU A 30 -15.93 -0.29 2.62
CA GLU A 30 -17.01 -0.53 1.67
C GLU A 30 -16.67 -1.65 0.68
N ALA A 31 -15.49 -1.58 0.03
CA ALA A 31 -15.04 -2.58 -0.93
C ALA A 31 -14.92 -3.98 -0.31
N HIS A 32 -14.48 -4.07 0.94
CA HIS A 32 -14.48 -5.32 1.67
C HIS A 32 -15.91 -5.83 1.93
N SER A 33 -16.87 -4.95 2.22
CA SER A 33 -18.27 -5.35 2.42
C SER A 33 -18.89 -5.94 1.15
N TRP A 34 -18.54 -5.41 -0.02
CA TRP A 34 -18.98 -5.93 -1.32
C TRP A 34 -18.52 -7.36 -1.56
N CYS A 35 -17.39 -7.80 -1.02
CA CYS A 35 -16.93 -9.19 -1.15
C CYS A 35 -17.93 -10.21 -0.54
N PHE A 36 -18.93 -9.74 0.22
CA PHE A 36 -20.00 -10.54 0.81
C PHE A 36 -21.38 -10.23 0.18
N ASP A 37 -21.44 -9.35 -0.81
CA ASP A 37 -22.67 -8.93 -1.48
C ASP A 37 -23.01 -9.88 -2.64
N GLY A 38 -23.46 -11.09 -2.27
CA GLY A 38 -23.94 -12.09 -3.22
C GLY A 38 -22.85 -12.82 -4.02
N PRO A 39 -23.25 -13.77 -4.88
CA PRO A 39 -22.32 -14.66 -5.57
C PRO A 39 -21.44 -13.98 -6.63
N ASP A 40 -21.88 -12.84 -7.17
CA ASP A 40 -21.16 -12.12 -8.24
C ASP A 40 -19.92 -11.37 -7.73
N CYS A 41 -19.90 -11.05 -6.44
CA CYS A 41 -18.80 -10.36 -5.78
C CYS A 41 -17.83 -11.32 -5.07
N MET A 42 -18.11 -12.64 -5.09
CA MET A 42 -17.23 -13.65 -4.53
C MET A 42 -16.08 -14.00 -5.48
N LEU A 43 -14.87 -14.13 -4.92
CA LEU A 43 -13.75 -14.74 -5.63
C LEU A 43 -14.09 -16.17 -6.04
N THR A 44 -14.18 -16.43 -7.34
CA THR A 44 -14.38 -17.79 -7.87
C THR A 44 -13.28 -18.74 -7.38
N TRP A 45 -13.60 -20.02 -7.20
CA TRP A 45 -12.62 -21.04 -6.78
C TRP A 45 -11.34 -21.09 -7.65
N PRO A 46 -11.40 -21.03 -8.99
CA PRO A 46 -10.19 -20.95 -9.82
C PRO A 46 -9.33 -19.72 -9.52
N ARG A 47 -9.94 -18.56 -9.25
CA ARG A 47 -9.21 -17.35 -8.86
C ARG A 47 -8.58 -17.50 -7.48
N GLN A 48 -9.27 -18.11 -6.51
CA GLN A 48 -8.70 -18.39 -5.19
C GLN A 48 -7.48 -19.33 -5.28
N LEU A 49 -7.51 -20.32 -6.16
CA LEU A 49 -6.37 -21.21 -6.42
C LEU A 49 -5.22 -20.51 -7.15
N ALA A 50 -5.53 -19.56 -8.05
CA ALA A 50 -4.49 -18.75 -8.69
C ALA A 50 -3.79 -17.85 -7.65
N LEU A 51 -4.56 -17.22 -6.76
CA LEU A 51 -4.04 -16.34 -5.71
C LEU A 51 -3.21 -17.09 -4.66
N SER A 52 -3.55 -18.34 -4.33
CA SER A 52 -2.78 -19.11 -3.34
C SER A 52 -1.34 -19.40 -3.77
N ARG A 53 -1.05 -19.34 -5.08
CA ARG A 53 0.32 -19.48 -5.62
C ARG A 53 1.26 -18.37 -5.14
N PHE A 54 0.73 -17.23 -4.70
CA PHE A 54 1.53 -16.12 -4.17
C PHE A 54 1.85 -16.28 -2.67
N HIS A 55 1.11 -17.10 -1.93
CA HIS A 55 1.18 -17.10 -0.46
C HIS A 55 2.42 -17.84 0.10
N THR A 56 3.04 -18.77 -0.65
CA THR A 56 4.36 -19.35 -0.31
C THR A 56 4.80 -20.34 -1.39
N ALA A 57 6.11 -20.51 -1.56
CA ALA A 57 6.69 -21.69 -2.17
C ALA A 57 6.28 -22.90 -1.30
N ALA A 58 5.20 -23.59 -1.69
CA ALA A 58 4.75 -24.77 -0.99
C ALA A 58 5.93 -25.76 -0.89
N ALA A 59 6.23 -26.23 0.32
CA ALA A 59 7.20 -27.30 0.48
C ALA A 59 6.73 -28.51 -0.36
N PRO A 60 7.65 -29.30 -0.95
CA PRO A 60 7.28 -30.46 -1.75
C PRO A 60 6.32 -31.37 -0.96
N GLY A 61 5.11 -31.60 -1.50
CA GLY A 61 4.09 -32.45 -0.88
C GLY A 61 3.02 -31.72 -0.04
N GLN A 62 3.11 -30.41 0.18
CA GLN A 62 2.07 -29.67 0.88
C GLN A 62 0.90 -29.32 -0.05
N LYS A 63 -0.33 -29.70 0.33
CA LYS A 63 -1.54 -29.30 -0.43
C LYS A 63 -1.73 -27.79 -0.32
N LEU A 64 -1.79 -27.10 -1.47
CA LEU A 64 -2.13 -25.68 -1.52
C LEU A 64 -3.55 -25.48 -0.98
N ARG A 65 -3.68 -24.71 0.11
CA ARG A 65 -4.97 -24.20 0.57
C ARG A 65 -5.43 -23.11 -0.40
N ALA A 66 -6.69 -23.11 -0.81
CA ALA A 66 -7.26 -22.02 -1.59
C ALA A 66 -7.15 -20.69 -0.81
N PHE A 67 -6.95 -19.57 -1.52
CA PHE A 67 -6.91 -18.26 -0.88
C PHE A 67 -8.26 -17.99 -0.19
N ASP A 68 -8.21 -17.76 1.12
CA ASP A 68 -9.40 -17.39 1.88
C ASP A 68 -9.71 -15.90 1.66
N PRO A 69 -10.82 -15.56 0.96
CA PRO A 69 -11.22 -14.18 0.75
C PRO A 69 -11.68 -13.53 2.05
N LYS A 70 -12.13 -14.32 3.04
CA LYS A 70 -12.56 -13.80 4.33
C LYS A 70 -11.33 -13.48 5.16
N LYS A 71 -11.20 -12.22 5.57
CA LYS A 71 -10.16 -11.79 6.51
C LYS A 71 -10.81 -11.46 7.84
N GLU A 72 -10.20 -11.95 8.92
CA GLU A 72 -10.60 -11.58 10.27
C GLU A 72 -10.49 -10.06 10.45
N PRO A 73 -11.36 -9.39 11.23
CA PRO A 73 -11.35 -7.95 11.40
C PRO A 73 -9.98 -7.36 11.80
N ASN A 74 -9.24 -8.06 12.66
CA ASN A 74 -7.89 -7.65 13.06
C ASN A 74 -6.87 -7.69 11.90
N THR A 75 -7.06 -8.63 10.97
CA THR A 75 -6.22 -8.74 9.76
C THR A 75 -6.50 -7.57 8.83
N LEU A 76 -7.77 -7.19 8.66
CA LEU A 76 -8.16 -6.03 7.86
C LEU A 76 -7.60 -4.74 8.45
N LYS A 77 -7.75 -4.53 9.76
CA LYS A 77 -7.18 -3.38 10.45
C LYS A 77 -5.66 -3.26 10.22
N THR A 78 -4.97 -4.40 10.25
CA THR A 78 -3.53 -4.47 9.98
C THR A 78 -3.22 -4.11 8.53
N ASN A 79 -3.96 -4.67 7.56
CA ASN A 79 -3.78 -4.38 6.13
C ASN A 79 -4.08 -2.90 5.80
N PHE A 80 -5.16 -2.35 6.33
CA PHE A 80 -5.51 -0.93 6.16
C PHE A 80 -4.44 -0.06 6.80
N GLY A 81 -3.90 -0.47 7.95
CA GLY A 81 -2.74 0.17 8.57
C GLY A 81 -1.52 0.23 7.66
N TYR A 82 -1.20 -0.85 6.94
CA TYR A 82 -0.11 -0.84 5.95
C TYR A 82 -0.37 0.10 4.77
N TRP A 83 -1.61 0.13 4.29
CA TRP A 83 -1.99 1.08 3.24
C TRP A 83 -1.89 2.53 3.69
N LYS A 84 -2.27 2.84 4.94
CA LYS A 84 -2.09 4.18 5.50
C LYS A 84 -0.62 4.56 5.55
N GLN A 85 0.24 3.65 6.05
CA GLN A 85 1.69 3.85 6.03
C GLN A 85 2.24 4.03 4.62
N PHE A 86 1.71 3.28 3.64
CA PHE A 86 2.10 3.38 2.24
C PHE A 86 1.70 4.72 1.61
N LEU A 87 0.48 5.20 1.83
CA LEU A 87 0.07 6.51 1.33
C LEU A 87 0.85 7.64 2.01
N THR A 88 1.11 7.55 3.32
CA THR A 88 2.00 8.49 4.02
C THR A 88 3.40 8.46 3.42
N TYR A 89 3.93 7.27 3.12
CA TYR A 89 5.21 7.13 2.43
C TYR A 89 5.19 7.82 1.05
N CYS A 90 4.18 7.55 0.22
CA CYS A 90 4.06 8.17 -1.10
C CYS A 90 3.97 9.69 -0.99
N TYR A 91 3.20 10.18 -0.03
CA TYR A 91 3.06 11.62 0.23
C TYR A 91 4.41 12.27 0.56
N GLN A 92 5.16 11.70 1.51
CA GLN A 92 6.40 12.28 2.01
C GLN A 92 7.55 12.12 1.00
N VAL A 93 7.64 10.96 0.34
CA VAL A 93 8.80 10.55 -0.45
C VAL A 93 8.57 10.76 -1.95
N ALA A 94 7.42 10.39 -2.49
CA ALA A 94 7.19 10.44 -3.93
C ALA A 94 6.54 11.77 -4.38
N TYR A 95 5.66 12.34 -3.55
CA TYR A 95 4.91 13.55 -3.89
C TYR A 95 5.58 14.84 -3.39
N ARG A 96 5.90 14.94 -2.08
CA ARG A 96 6.61 16.11 -1.53
C ARG A 96 8.11 16.11 -1.82
N GLY A 97 8.72 14.93 -1.96
CA GLY A 97 10.13 14.76 -2.34
C GLY A 97 11.15 15.34 -1.35
N SER A 98 10.83 15.41 -0.05
CA SER A 98 11.67 16.10 0.96
C SER A 98 11.91 15.28 2.22
N HIS A 99 11.74 13.96 2.16
CA HIS A 99 11.82 13.11 3.33
C HIS A 99 13.25 12.69 3.66
N PHE A 100 14.09 12.43 2.66
CA PHE A 100 15.46 11.99 2.85
C PHE A 100 16.44 13.16 2.69
N THR A 101 17.30 13.35 3.69
CA THR A 101 18.42 14.29 3.59
C THR A 101 19.64 13.59 2.98
N THR A 102 20.23 14.15 1.94
CA THR A 102 21.52 13.71 1.40
C THR A 102 22.66 14.33 2.21
N ALA A 103 23.64 13.52 2.59
CA ALA A 103 24.86 14.02 3.22
C ALA A 103 25.89 14.52 2.19
N ASP A 104 25.82 13.98 0.96
CA ASP A 104 26.62 14.32 -0.21
C ASP A 104 25.74 14.38 -1.47
N ASP A 105 26.07 15.27 -2.41
CA ASP A 105 25.31 15.48 -3.66
C ASP A 105 25.24 14.24 -4.57
N ASP A 106 26.18 13.29 -4.42
CA ASP A 106 26.26 12.07 -5.22
C ASP A 106 25.40 10.90 -4.66
N GLN A 107 24.76 11.08 -3.50
CA GLN A 107 24.02 10.00 -2.85
C GLN A 107 22.60 9.85 -3.43
N ARG A 108 22.34 8.73 -4.14
CA ARG A 108 20.97 8.38 -4.57
C ARG A 108 20.07 8.12 -3.37
N THR A 109 19.04 8.94 -3.19
CA THR A 109 17.93 8.69 -2.25
C THR A 109 16.84 7.85 -2.93
N PRO A 110 15.92 7.22 -2.17
CA PRO A 110 14.74 6.61 -2.75
C PRO A 110 13.94 7.56 -3.67
N GLU A 111 13.90 8.85 -3.35
CA GLU A 111 13.23 9.89 -4.17
C GLU A 111 13.86 10.00 -5.56
N SER A 112 15.18 9.79 -5.68
CA SER A 112 15.86 9.80 -6.99
C SER A 112 15.46 8.63 -7.90
N SER A 113 14.86 7.58 -7.33
CA SER A 113 14.47 6.36 -8.06
C SER A 113 12.97 6.19 -8.20
N ILE A 114 12.19 6.70 -7.24
CA ILE A 114 10.73 6.61 -7.22
C ILE A 114 10.18 7.83 -7.92
N GLN A 115 9.47 7.59 -9.01
CA GLN A 115 8.82 8.65 -9.76
C GLN A 115 7.35 8.29 -9.89
N LEU A 116 6.49 9.18 -9.45
CA LEU A 116 5.08 9.09 -9.79
C LEU A 116 4.97 9.22 -11.31
N THR A 117 4.16 8.37 -11.93
CA THR A 117 3.79 8.59 -13.33
C THR A 117 2.93 9.85 -13.44
N GLY A 118 2.88 10.50 -14.60
CA GLY A 118 2.00 11.67 -14.78
C GLY A 118 0.52 11.40 -14.46
N ALA A 119 0.05 10.16 -14.64
CA ALA A 119 -1.29 9.74 -14.22
C ALA A 119 -1.43 9.68 -12.68
N GLN A 120 -0.40 9.19 -11.99
CA GLN A 120 -0.36 9.15 -10.53
C GLN A 120 -0.24 10.55 -9.93
N GLU A 121 0.60 11.43 -10.50
CA GLU A 121 0.71 12.83 -10.09
C GLU A 121 -0.62 13.56 -10.23
N LYS A 122 -1.26 13.46 -11.41
CA LYS A 122 -2.57 14.07 -11.64
C LYS A 122 -3.65 13.56 -10.68
N ALA A 123 -3.67 12.25 -10.41
CA ALA A 123 -4.61 11.67 -9.45
C ALA A 123 -4.32 12.14 -8.02
N TRP A 124 -3.04 12.33 -7.69
CA TRP A 124 -2.62 12.88 -6.39
C TRP A 124 -3.03 14.33 -6.22
N GLU A 125 -2.79 15.18 -7.22
CA GLU A 125 -3.20 16.59 -7.22
C GLU A 125 -4.72 16.72 -7.09
N ALA A 126 -5.48 15.91 -7.83
CA ALA A 126 -6.94 15.90 -7.72
C ALA A 126 -7.40 15.54 -6.31
N ALA A 127 -6.85 14.47 -5.72
CA ALA A 127 -7.19 14.06 -4.36
C ALA A 127 -6.78 15.13 -3.33
N PHE A 128 -5.59 15.72 -3.49
CA PHE A 128 -5.12 16.76 -2.60
C PHE A 128 -6.01 18.00 -2.67
N GLN A 129 -6.37 18.45 -3.87
CA GLN A 129 -7.24 19.61 -4.07
C GLN A 129 -8.64 19.37 -3.48
N SER A 130 -9.25 18.19 -3.71
CA SER A 130 -10.53 17.85 -3.11
C SER A 130 -10.45 17.77 -1.57
N ALA A 131 -9.30 17.35 -1.02
CA ALA A 131 -9.08 17.37 0.42
C ALA A 131 -8.98 18.81 0.98
N VAL A 132 -8.28 19.71 0.28
CA VAL A 132 -8.22 21.15 0.61
C VAL A 132 -9.62 21.78 0.61
N GLU A 133 -10.42 21.45 -0.39
CA GLU A 133 -11.80 21.95 -0.54
C GLU A 133 -12.79 21.26 0.41
N GLN A 134 -12.36 20.20 1.11
CA GLN A 134 -13.20 19.32 1.94
C GLN A 134 -14.39 18.71 1.17
N ASP A 135 -14.26 18.59 -0.16
CA ASP A 135 -15.25 17.92 -1.02
C ASP A 135 -15.07 16.40 -0.90
N ARG A 136 -15.76 15.80 0.07
CA ARG A 136 -15.67 14.36 0.37
C ARG A 136 -16.09 13.47 -0.81
N PRO A 137 -17.19 13.74 -1.54
CA PRO A 137 -17.52 12.99 -2.76
C PRO A 137 -16.41 13.03 -3.81
N ALA A 138 -15.92 14.22 -4.18
CA ALA A 138 -14.86 14.35 -5.18
C ALA A 138 -13.56 13.69 -4.71
N LEU A 139 -13.25 13.83 -3.42
CA LEU A 139 -12.10 13.19 -2.79
C LEU A 139 -12.19 11.67 -2.85
N ARG A 140 -13.38 11.08 -2.61
CA ARG A 140 -13.60 9.64 -2.72
C ARG A 140 -13.28 9.13 -4.13
N ASP A 141 -13.76 9.83 -5.15
CA ASP A 141 -13.52 9.47 -6.54
C ASP A 141 -12.03 9.60 -6.88
N ALA A 142 -11.40 10.70 -6.48
CA ALA A 142 -9.98 10.94 -6.72
C ALA A 142 -9.08 9.91 -6.01
N ILE A 143 -9.38 9.56 -4.75
CA ILE A 143 -8.66 8.52 -4.01
C ILE A 143 -8.83 7.16 -4.69
N SER A 144 -10.02 6.83 -5.18
CA SER A 144 -10.26 5.57 -5.91
C SER A 144 -9.40 5.48 -7.17
N VAL A 145 -9.35 6.55 -7.97
CA VAL A 145 -8.50 6.66 -9.15
C VAL A 145 -7.02 6.54 -8.78
N LEU A 146 -6.60 7.25 -7.72
CA LEU A 146 -5.22 7.24 -7.25
C LEU A 146 -4.79 5.83 -6.80
N LEU A 147 -5.60 5.14 -5.99
CA LEU A 147 -5.30 3.79 -5.53
C LEU A 147 -5.12 2.82 -6.70
N MET A 148 -6.01 2.89 -7.69
CA MET A 148 -5.89 2.07 -8.90
C MET A 148 -4.64 2.42 -9.71
N ALA A 149 -4.29 3.70 -9.85
CA ALA A 149 -3.06 4.12 -10.53
C ALA A 149 -1.79 3.65 -9.80
N LEU A 150 -1.79 3.62 -8.46
CA LEU A 150 -0.69 3.11 -7.65
C LEU A 150 -0.55 1.59 -7.76
N ILE A 151 -1.66 0.86 -7.82
CA ILE A 151 -1.68 -0.61 -7.97
C ILE A 151 -1.25 -1.02 -9.38
N CYS A 152 -1.78 -0.34 -10.41
CA CYS A 152 -1.55 -0.66 -11.81
C CYS A 152 -0.32 0.05 -12.39
N HIS A 153 0.74 0.24 -11.59
CA HIS A 153 1.96 0.90 -12.05
C HIS A 153 2.66 0.08 -13.14
N GLU A 154 2.87 0.69 -14.30
CA GLU A 154 3.64 0.09 -15.40
C GLU A 154 5.13 0.38 -15.23
N PHE A 155 5.95 -0.67 -15.20
CA PHE A 155 7.39 -0.54 -14.97
C PHE A 155 8.14 -0.40 -16.30
N GLY A 156 8.80 0.74 -16.52
CA GLY A 156 9.69 0.97 -17.67
C GLY A 156 11.06 0.27 -17.59
N GLY A 157 11.14 -0.89 -16.91
CA GLY A 157 12.37 -1.67 -16.72
C GLY A 157 13.04 -1.51 -15.34
N ASN A 158 12.71 -0.48 -14.56
CA ASN A 158 13.14 -0.36 -13.16
C ASN A 158 11.97 -0.67 -12.22
N ARG A 159 11.88 -1.88 -11.69
CA ARG A 159 10.80 -2.30 -10.78
C ARG A 159 10.66 -1.43 -9.51
N TYR A 160 11.73 -0.79 -9.06
CA TYR A 160 11.69 0.06 -7.87
C TYR A 160 11.28 1.51 -8.16
N SER A 161 10.96 1.85 -9.42
CA SER A 161 10.28 3.12 -9.74
C SER A 161 8.87 3.18 -9.16
N SER A 162 8.24 2.02 -8.97
CA SER A 162 6.95 1.93 -8.31
C SER A 162 7.07 2.29 -6.84
N PRO A 163 6.29 3.27 -6.36
CA PRO A 163 6.19 3.56 -4.94
C PRO A 163 5.82 2.32 -4.12
N LEU A 164 4.86 1.51 -4.61
CA LEU A 164 4.40 0.31 -3.92
C LEU A 164 5.50 -0.74 -3.74
N LEU A 165 6.20 -1.14 -4.82
CA LEU A 165 7.27 -2.11 -4.71
C LEU A 165 8.46 -1.59 -3.89
N SER A 166 8.79 -0.30 -4.00
CA SER A 166 9.81 0.33 -3.16
C SER A 166 9.44 0.26 -1.68
N PHE A 167 8.18 0.60 -1.33
CA PHE A 167 7.65 0.46 0.02
C PHE A 167 7.73 -0.97 0.54
N CYS A 168 7.29 -1.95 -0.24
CA CYS A 168 7.40 -3.36 0.12
C CYS A 168 8.85 -3.82 0.32
N ALA A 169 9.78 -3.32 -0.49
CA ALA A 169 11.21 -3.61 -0.35
C ALA A 169 11.76 -3.08 0.97
N MET A 170 11.40 -1.85 1.36
CA MET A 170 11.82 -1.29 2.65
C MET A 170 11.28 -2.09 3.84
N LEU A 171 10.02 -2.55 3.79
CA LEU A 171 9.44 -3.42 4.81
C LEU A 171 10.13 -4.79 4.90
N SER A 172 10.85 -5.18 3.85
CA SER A 172 11.59 -6.43 3.74
C SER A 172 13.00 -6.35 4.31
N VAL A 173 13.45 -5.19 4.78
CA VAL A 173 14.75 -5.02 5.45
C VAL A 173 14.60 -5.18 6.96
N LYS A 174 15.50 -5.95 7.58
CA LYS A 174 15.61 -6.08 9.05
C LYS A 174 16.30 -4.81 9.60
N PRO A 175 15.67 -4.01 10.48
CA PRO A 175 16.20 -2.71 10.92
C PRO A 175 17.52 -2.83 11.65
N TYR A 176 17.65 -3.86 12.48
CA TYR A 176 18.81 -4.02 13.37
C TYR A 176 20.02 -4.58 12.63
N THR A 177 19.81 -5.52 11.71
CA THR A 177 20.90 -6.19 10.99
C THR A 177 21.15 -5.60 9.61
N LYS A 178 20.25 -4.75 9.10
CA LYS A 178 20.26 -4.20 7.73
C LYS A 178 20.30 -5.28 6.63
N THR A 179 19.95 -6.52 6.97
CA THR A 179 19.86 -7.64 6.04
C THR A 179 18.43 -7.82 5.53
N TRP A 180 18.26 -8.45 4.37
CA TRP A 180 16.94 -8.83 3.87
C TRP A 180 16.27 -9.90 4.74
N LYS A 181 14.94 -9.86 4.81
CA LYS A 181 14.12 -10.98 5.29
C LYS A 181 14.20 -12.12 4.27
N GLU A 182 14.10 -13.36 4.74
CA GLU A 182 14.14 -14.53 3.85
C GLU A 182 12.95 -14.52 2.88
N PRO A 183 13.16 -14.81 1.58
CA PRO A 183 12.08 -14.99 0.60
C PRO A 183 11.09 -16.05 1.08
N GLY A 184 9.80 -15.77 1.04
CA GLY A 184 8.77 -16.71 1.51
C GLY A 184 8.45 -16.61 3.00
N ASN A 185 9.26 -15.91 3.81
CA ASN A 185 8.89 -15.56 5.19
C ASN A 185 8.00 -14.30 5.21
N TYR A 186 6.86 -14.38 4.52
CA TYR A 186 5.85 -13.31 4.50
C TYR A 186 5.17 -13.14 5.87
N ASN A 187 5.39 -14.06 6.82
CA ASN A 187 4.84 -14.10 8.19
C ASN A 187 5.16 -12.90 9.10
N SER A 188 5.70 -11.79 8.58
CA SER A 188 6.13 -10.67 9.43
C SER A 188 5.61 -9.28 9.07
N CYS A 189 4.78 -9.14 8.03
CA CYS A 189 3.96 -7.93 7.82
C CYS A 189 2.96 -8.09 6.67
N LEU A 190 3.38 -8.62 5.52
CA LEU A 190 2.55 -8.69 4.32
C LEU A 190 1.61 -9.92 4.23
N SER A 191 1.72 -10.85 5.18
CA SER A 191 0.90 -12.08 5.21
C SER A 191 -0.40 -11.97 6.01
N GLY A 192 -0.66 -10.84 6.68
CA GLY A 192 -1.85 -10.68 7.52
C GLY A 192 -1.97 -11.70 8.66
N GLY A 193 -0.88 -12.40 9.01
CA GLY A 193 -0.89 -13.36 10.12
C GLY A 193 -0.99 -12.63 11.44
N ALA A 194 -2.22 -12.50 11.96
CA ALA A 194 -2.42 -12.33 13.39
C ALA A 194 -1.69 -13.49 14.10
N ARG A 195 -0.79 -13.16 15.02
CA ARG A 195 -0.35 -14.13 16.02
C ARG A 195 -1.48 -14.40 16.99
#